data_AF-A0A9E5XYT6-F1
#
_entry.id   AF-A0A9E5XYT6-F1
#
_cell.length_a   1.000
_cell.length_b   1.000
_cell.length_c   1.000
_cell.angle_alpha   90.00
_cell.angle_beta   90.00
_cell.angle_gamma   90.00
#
_symmetry.space_group_name_H-M   'P 1'
#
loop_
_entity.id
_entity.type
_entity.pdbx_description
1 polymer ?
#
loop_
_entity_poly.entity_id
_entity_poly.type
_entity_poly.pdbx_seq_one_letter_code
_entity_poly.pdbx_strand_id
1 'polypeptide(L)'
;MQPKVSFCSTVFNNADTIKQCVESLLKFKEYNIPFEIVIVDNYSTDGTWEILQQYKQKYPEIFRIKQYRCDRGTGRRLANLLAHGDIIVTFDCDTYYPKIMLDMVARIMKIIQPNEIYYAIATIIYQRSLVQKINFRAFNWGEDRDFIRQAFIHGIKVYYIAILNALNQEVVVREKRYVKSYFKFARRMLKNFLQLYRIQNPTLKEGIKHIIRKRSYKKVFGFLFSPFGLLIKLLRLTYYPKSLEIETLERYNQKQYIILLPADLALDNNYMLYFTYFASFARLFEQLLKNRVIRYEKYTKGGLYIYVPVSAENWIKEHVLKITII
;
A
#
# COMPACT_ATOMS: atom_id res chain seq x y z
N MET A 1 19.81 -3.06 -21.46
CA MET A 1 18.81 -4.14 -21.60
C MET A 1 17.44 -3.56 -21.22
N GLN A 2 16.36 -3.89 -21.92
CA GLN A 2 15.02 -3.41 -21.55
C GLN A 2 14.58 -4.07 -20.23
N PRO A 3 14.17 -3.32 -19.19
CA PRO A 3 13.72 -3.91 -17.94
C PRO A 3 12.41 -4.69 -18.17
N LYS A 4 12.25 -5.81 -17.47
CA LYS A 4 11.00 -6.57 -17.39
C LYS A 4 10.16 -6.15 -16.20
N VAL A 5 10.80 -5.65 -15.15
CA VAL A 5 10.17 -5.17 -13.93
C VAL A 5 10.64 -3.77 -13.62
N SER A 6 9.72 -2.90 -13.23
CA SER A 6 10.04 -1.61 -12.63
C SER A 6 9.54 -1.60 -11.19
N PHE A 7 10.48 -1.51 -10.25
CA PHE A 7 10.15 -1.20 -8.86
C PHE A 7 9.93 0.31 -8.76
N CYS A 8 8.72 0.75 -8.43
CA CYS A 8 8.32 2.14 -8.48
C CYS A 8 7.94 2.69 -7.09
N SER A 9 8.52 3.83 -6.71
CA SER A 9 8.14 4.49 -5.46
C SER A 9 8.32 6.01 -5.50
N THR A 10 7.90 6.64 -4.41
CA THR A 10 8.17 8.04 -4.12
C THR A 10 8.69 8.18 -2.70
N VAL A 11 9.49 9.21 -2.45
CA VAL A 11 10.17 9.40 -1.17
C VAL A 11 10.18 10.86 -0.75
N PHE A 12 10.18 11.08 0.57
CA PHE A 12 10.38 12.38 1.18
C PHE A 12 11.02 12.23 2.56
N ASN A 13 12.24 12.72 2.70
CA ASN A 13 13.01 12.71 3.94
C ASN A 13 13.11 11.31 4.60
N ASN A 14 13.79 10.39 3.92
CA ASN A 14 14.05 9.01 4.34
C ASN A 14 15.55 8.69 4.43
N ALA A 15 16.42 9.64 4.77
CA ALA A 15 17.87 9.40 4.76
C ALA A 15 18.29 8.24 5.71
N ASP A 16 17.51 8.01 6.77
CA ASP A 16 17.67 6.93 7.74
C ASP A 16 17.32 5.53 7.21
N THR A 17 16.51 5.44 6.16
CA THR A 17 15.88 4.18 5.70
C THR A 17 16.15 3.84 4.24
N ILE A 18 16.37 4.85 3.40
CA ILE A 18 16.42 4.68 1.95
C ILE A 18 17.52 3.71 1.52
N LYS A 19 18.68 3.75 2.21
CA LYS A 19 19.80 2.85 1.95
C LYS A 19 19.40 1.38 2.11
N GLN A 20 18.83 1.04 3.27
CA GLN A 20 18.40 -0.32 3.58
C GLN A 20 17.29 -0.79 2.64
N CYS A 21 16.34 0.08 2.31
CA CYS A 21 15.27 -0.21 1.36
C CYS A 21 15.83 -0.57 -0.02
N VAL A 22 16.68 0.29 -0.58
CA VAL A 22 17.27 0.10 -1.91
C VAL A 22 18.19 -1.12 -1.98
N GLU A 23 19.02 -1.35 -0.95
CA GLU A 23 19.87 -2.53 -0.86
C GLU A 23 19.07 -3.82 -0.83
N SER A 24 17.90 -3.82 -0.18
CA SER A 24 17.01 -4.99 -0.18
C SER A 24 16.46 -5.30 -1.58
N LEU A 25 16.09 -4.27 -2.36
CA LEU A 25 15.61 -4.45 -3.73
C LEU A 25 16.72 -4.84 -4.71
N LEU A 26 17.96 -4.37 -4.50
CA LEU A 26 19.10 -4.73 -5.36
C LEU A 26 19.42 -6.22 -5.36
N LYS A 27 19.01 -6.96 -4.33
CA LYS A 27 19.11 -8.43 -4.29
C LYS A 27 18.28 -9.11 -5.38
N PHE A 28 17.37 -8.39 -6.05
CA PHE A 28 16.63 -8.91 -7.20
C PHE A 28 17.54 -9.29 -8.40
N LYS A 29 18.81 -8.85 -8.40
CA LYS A 29 19.84 -9.32 -9.34
C LYS A 29 20.01 -10.85 -9.33
N GLU A 30 19.81 -11.52 -8.20
CA GLU A 30 19.95 -12.98 -8.05
C GLU A 30 19.00 -13.78 -8.96
N TYR A 31 17.90 -13.17 -9.41
CA TYR A 31 16.90 -13.85 -10.25
C TYR A 31 17.25 -13.78 -11.74
N ASN A 32 18.31 -13.06 -12.14
CA ASN A 32 18.71 -12.86 -13.53
C ASN A 32 17.58 -12.31 -14.43
N ILE A 33 16.71 -11.47 -13.84
CA ILE A 33 15.62 -10.79 -14.54
C ILE A 33 16.00 -9.32 -14.70
N PRO A 34 15.99 -8.75 -15.91
CA PRO A 34 16.25 -7.32 -16.10
C PRO A 34 15.21 -6.48 -15.34
N PHE A 35 15.68 -5.53 -14.51
CA PHE A 35 14.81 -4.67 -13.72
C PHE A 35 15.35 -3.25 -13.62
N GLU A 36 14.49 -2.33 -13.24
CA GLU A 36 14.86 -0.97 -12.85
C GLU A 36 14.18 -0.58 -11.53
N ILE A 37 14.75 0.42 -10.86
CA ILE A 37 14.22 1.07 -9.66
C ILE A 37 13.93 2.53 -10.01
N VAL A 38 12.66 2.89 -10.04
CA VAL A 38 12.17 4.23 -10.38
C VAL A 38 11.69 4.94 -9.11
N ILE A 39 12.37 6.02 -8.71
CA ILE A 39 12.05 6.76 -7.49
C ILE A 39 11.82 8.23 -7.80
N VAL A 40 10.68 8.75 -7.35
CA VAL A 40 10.35 10.18 -7.39
C VAL A 40 10.57 10.80 -6.01
N ASP A 41 11.57 11.66 -5.89
CA ASP A 41 11.90 12.39 -4.67
C ASP A 41 11.12 13.70 -4.59
N ASN A 42 10.45 13.93 -3.47
CA ASN A 42 9.69 15.16 -3.20
C ASN A 42 10.57 16.28 -2.65
N TYR A 43 11.73 16.54 -3.27
CA TYR A 43 12.70 17.54 -2.80
C TYR A 43 13.07 17.33 -1.33
N SER A 44 13.57 16.14 -1.01
CA SER A 44 14.08 15.85 0.33
C SER A 44 15.22 16.80 0.71
N THR A 45 15.36 17.09 2.00
CA THR A 45 16.36 18.04 2.53
C THR A 45 17.21 17.44 3.65
N ASP A 46 17.22 16.12 3.77
CA ASP A 46 17.83 15.37 4.87
C ASP A 46 18.98 14.44 4.43
N GLY A 47 19.41 14.52 3.16
CA GLY A 47 20.41 13.61 2.59
C GLY A 47 19.81 12.50 1.70
N THR A 48 18.48 12.33 1.66
CA THR A 48 17.84 11.26 0.87
C THR A 48 18.19 11.35 -0.61
N TRP A 49 18.15 12.55 -1.19
CA TRP A 49 18.39 12.74 -2.62
C TRP A 49 19.84 12.44 -2.98
N GLU A 50 20.78 12.87 -2.13
CA GLU A 50 22.21 12.65 -2.27
C GLU A 50 22.52 11.15 -2.26
N ILE A 51 21.91 10.39 -1.35
CA ILE A 51 22.03 8.93 -1.30
C ILE A 51 21.50 8.31 -2.61
N LEU A 52 20.34 8.74 -3.10
CA LEU A 52 19.79 8.24 -4.36
C LEU A 52 20.67 8.56 -5.57
N GLN A 53 21.31 9.74 -5.59
CA GLN A 53 22.26 10.11 -6.64
C GLN A 53 23.48 9.18 -6.63
N GLN A 54 24.01 8.82 -5.46
CA GLN A 54 25.11 7.86 -5.34
C GLN A 54 24.74 6.48 -5.92
N TYR A 55 23.52 5.99 -5.63
CA TYR A 55 23.04 4.73 -6.24
C TYR A 55 22.86 4.84 -7.75
N LYS A 56 22.35 5.98 -8.25
CA LYS A 56 22.23 6.23 -9.69
C LYS A 56 23.60 6.28 -10.38
N GLN A 57 24.61 6.85 -9.74
CA GLN A 57 25.98 6.86 -10.26
C GLN A 57 26.58 5.44 -10.26
N LYS A 58 26.33 4.65 -9.21
CA LYS A 58 26.86 3.29 -9.07
C LYS A 58 26.18 2.28 -10.01
N TYR A 59 24.89 2.44 -10.27
CA TYR A 59 24.08 1.52 -11.09
C TYR A 59 23.19 2.31 -12.09
N PRO A 60 23.79 3.03 -13.06
CA PRO A 60 23.07 3.92 -13.96
C PRO A 60 22.03 3.22 -14.84
N GLU A 61 22.19 1.93 -15.10
CA GLU A 61 21.27 1.08 -15.85
C GLU A 61 20.07 0.60 -15.03
N ILE A 62 20.18 0.59 -13.70
CA ILE A 62 19.11 0.10 -12.79
C ILE A 62 18.30 1.26 -12.25
N PHE A 63 18.91 2.39 -11.89
CA PHE A 63 18.18 3.47 -11.22
C PHE A 63 17.64 4.51 -12.20
N ARG A 64 16.43 4.97 -11.95
CA ARG A 64 15.82 6.14 -12.57
C ARG A 64 15.26 7.02 -11.47
N ILE A 65 15.89 8.15 -11.23
CA ILE A 65 15.50 9.06 -10.15
C ILE A 65 15.02 10.39 -10.73
N LYS A 66 13.99 10.98 -10.12
CA LYS A 66 13.47 12.30 -10.51
C LYS A 66 13.09 13.10 -9.27
N GLN A 67 13.53 14.35 -9.20
CA GLN A 67 12.95 15.31 -8.25
C GLN A 67 11.69 15.94 -8.81
N TYR A 68 10.64 15.96 -8.01
CA TYR A 68 9.38 16.60 -8.36
C TYR A 68 8.58 16.90 -7.08
N ARG A 69 8.08 18.13 -6.91
CA ARG A 69 7.25 18.46 -5.75
C ARG A 69 5.89 17.77 -5.87
N CYS A 70 5.60 16.83 -4.99
CA CYS A 70 4.38 16.02 -5.02
C CYS A 70 3.91 15.56 -3.65
N ASP A 71 2.64 15.16 -3.56
CA ASP A 71 2.20 14.24 -2.51
C ASP A 71 2.52 12.78 -2.86
N ARG A 72 2.23 11.87 -1.91
CA ARG A 72 2.55 10.44 -2.02
C ARG A 72 1.91 9.81 -3.26
N GLY A 73 0.63 10.03 -3.49
CA GLY A 73 -0.05 9.44 -4.64
C GLY A 73 0.42 10.03 -5.99
N THR A 74 0.66 11.34 -6.07
CA THR A 74 1.20 11.98 -7.28
C THR A 74 2.61 11.49 -7.59
N GLY A 75 3.45 11.32 -6.57
CA GLY A 75 4.80 10.76 -6.73
C GLY A 75 4.77 9.31 -7.25
N ARG A 76 3.93 8.45 -6.66
CA ARG A 76 3.72 7.07 -7.13
C ARG A 76 3.24 7.02 -8.57
N ARG A 77 2.25 7.85 -8.93
CA ARG A 77 1.77 7.99 -10.31
C ARG A 77 2.89 8.36 -11.27
N LEU A 78 3.71 9.36 -10.92
CA LEU A 78 4.81 9.81 -11.77
C LEU A 78 5.88 8.72 -11.93
N ALA A 79 6.21 8.00 -10.86
CA ALA A 79 7.14 6.86 -10.91
C ALA A 79 6.65 5.79 -11.89
N ASN A 80 5.37 5.42 -11.83
CA ASN A 80 4.78 4.42 -12.73
C ASN A 80 4.74 4.89 -14.19
N LEU A 81 4.57 6.18 -14.44
CA LEU A 81 4.60 6.75 -15.79
C LEU A 81 6.01 6.80 -16.39
N LEU A 82 7.04 6.89 -15.55
CA LEU A 82 8.45 6.89 -15.96
C LEU A 82 9.04 5.48 -16.11
N ALA A 83 8.29 4.46 -15.72
CA ALA A 83 8.70 3.07 -15.79
C ALA A 83 8.66 2.52 -17.22
N HIS A 84 9.64 1.69 -17.54
CA HIS A 84 9.79 1.03 -18.83
C HIS A 84 9.51 -0.49 -18.76
N GLY A 85 9.48 -1.07 -17.57
CA GLY A 85 9.22 -2.49 -17.34
C GLY A 85 7.81 -2.92 -17.74
N ASP A 86 7.67 -4.16 -18.18
CA ASP A 86 6.36 -4.75 -18.53
C ASP A 86 5.45 -4.88 -17.29
N ILE A 87 6.07 -5.07 -16.12
CA ILE A 87 5.41 -5.19 -14.82
C ILE A 87 5.86 -4.05 -13.89
N ILE A 88 4.90 -3.43 -13.21
CA ILE A 88 5.12 -2.46 -12.15
C ILE A 88 5.01 -3.17 -10.81
N VAL A 89 5.99 -2.92 -9.93
CA VAL A 89 5.99 -3.33 -8.53
C VAL A 89 6.10 -2.06 -7.68
N THR A 90 5.02 -1.62 -7.06
CA THR A 90 5.10 -0.47 -6.16
C THR A 90 5.70 -0.87 -4.83
N PHE A 91 6.50 0.00 -4.23
CA PHE A 91 7.07 -0.23 -2.90
C PHE A 91 7.10 1.07 -2.07
N ASP A 92 7.46 0.99 -0.80
CA ASP A 92 7.63 2.10 0.13
C ASP A 92 9.11 2.25 0.52
N CYS A 93 9.59 3.49 0.58
CA CYS A 93 11.00 3.81 0.84
C CYS A 93 11.38 3.79 2.33
N ASP A 94 10.43 3.62 3.25
CA ASP A 94 10.62 3.48 4.70
C ASP A 94 10.43 2.02 5.17
N THR A 95 10.64 1.09 4.24
CA THR A 95 10.38 -0.34 4.42
C THR A 95 11.62 -1.16 4.10
N TYR A 96 11.87 -2.17 4.92
CA TYR A 96 12.76 -3.27 4.56
C TYR A 96 11.98 -4.40 3.91
N TYR A 97 12.44 -4.87 2.75
CA TYR A 97 11.84 -5.98 2.02
C TYR A 97 12.66 -7.26 2.20
N PRO A 98 12.15 -8.26 2.94
CA PRO A 98 12.81 -9.57 3.03
C PRO A 98 12.84 -10.27 1.67
N LYS A 99 13.72 -11.26 1.52
CA LYS A 99 13.88 -12.02 0.27
C LYS A 99 12.56 -12.59 -0.26
N ILE A 100 11.63 -12.94 0.63
CA ILE A 100 10.31 -13.46 0.27
C ILE A 100 9.51 -12.51 -0.63
N MET A 101 9.69 -11.19 -0.51
CA MET A 101 9.04 -10.23 -1.41
C MET A 101 9.57 -10.37 -2.84
N LEU A 102 10.88 -10.58 -2.99
CA LEU A 102 11.53 -10.77 -4.28
C LEU A 102 11.14 -12.11 -4.90
N ASP A 103 11.10 -13.18 -4.09
CA ASP A 103 10.61 -14.49 -4.51
C ASP A 103 9.15 -14.39 -5.01
N MET A 104 8.29 -13.69 -4.26
CA MET A 104 6.91 -13.42 -4.63
C MET A 104 6.81 -12.68 -5.97
N VAL A 105 7.58 -11.60 -6.16
CA VAL A 105 7.62 -10.87 -7.44
C VAL A 105 8.02 -11.83 -8.58
N ALA A 106 9.10 -12.58 -8.43
CA ALA A 106 9.60 -13.50 -9.44
C ALA A 106 8.58 -14.62 -9.79
N ARG A 107 7.79 -15.08 -8.82
CA ARG A 107 6.70 -16.05 -9.04
C ARG A 107 5.53 -15.41 -9.80
N ILE A 108 5.08 -14.25 -9.37
CA ILE A 108 3.93 -13.55 -9.97
C ILE A 108 4.22 -13.17 -11.42
N MET A 109 5.44 -12.74 -11.74
CA MET A 109 5.84 -12.42 -13.12
C MET A 109 5.60 -13.56 -14.11
N LYS A 110 5.63 -14.81 -13.66
CA LYS A 110 5.44 -15.99 -14.52
C LYS A 110 3.97 -16.30 -14.78
N ILE A 111 3.06 -15.82 -13.93
CA ILE A 111 1.64 -16.21 -13.96
C ILE A 111 0.69 -15.05 -14.26
N ILE A 112 1.13 -13.80 -14.04
CA ILE A 112 0.27 -12.61 -14.12
C ILE A 112 -0.38 -12.46 -15.50
N GLN A 113 -1.70 -12.33 -15.53
CA GLN A 113 -2.47 -12.09 -16.74
C GLN A 113 -2.90 -10.62 -16.88
N PRO A 114 -3.34 -10.19 -18.08
CA PRO A 114 -3.92 -8.87 -18.26
C PRO A 114 -5.13 -8.63 -17.35
N ASN A 115 -5.30 -7.39 -16.88
CA ASN A 115 -6.38 -7.02 -15.94
C ASN A 115 -6.33 -7.75 -14.58
N GLU A 116 -5.13 -8.08 -14.11
CA GLU A 116 -4.90 -8.58 -12.76
C GLU A 116 -4.00 -7.64 -11.96
N ILE A 117 -4.29 -7.54 -10.66
CA ILE A 117 -3.47 -6.86 -9.65
C ILE A 117 -3.20 -7.84 -8.53
N TYR A 118 -1.96 -7.91 -8.08
CA TYR A 118 -1.58 -8.64 -6.89
C TYR A 118 -1.21 -7.63 -5.80
N TYR A 119 -1.86 -7.73 -4.65
CA TYR A 119 -1.73 -6.80 -3.53
C TYR A 119 -1.19 -7.54 -2.31
N ALA A 120 -0.04 -7.10 -1.81
CA ALA A 120 0.55 -7.52 -0.56
C ALA A 120 0.87 -6.29 0.30
N ILE A 121 1.46 -6.50 1.47
CA ILE A 121 1.77 -5.42 2.41
C ILE A 121 2.77 -4.46 1.74
N ALA A 122 2.38 -3.18 1.67
CA ALA A 122 3.18 -2.11 1.04
C ALA A 122 3.65 -2.43 -0.40
N THR A 123 3.00 -3.38 -1.10
CA THR A 123 3.43 -3.86 -2.42
C THR A 123 2.23 -4.12 -3.33
N ILE A 124 2.24 -3.53 -4.52
CA ILE A 124 1.22 -3.74 -5.55
C ILE A 124 1.93 -4.12 -6.84
N ILE A 125 1.55 -5.25 -7.43
CA ILE A 125 2.15 -5.81 -8.63
C ILE A 125 1.10 -5.89 -9.72
N TYR A 126 1.37 -5.29 -10.88
CA TYR A 126 0.44 -5.26 -11.99
C TYR A 126 1.15 -4.96 -13.32
N GLN A 127 0.50 -5.29 -14.45
CA GLN A 127 1.07 -4.98 -15.76
C GLN A 127 1.05 -3.48 -16.05
N ARG A 128 2.14 -2.95 -16.61
CA ARG A 128 2.29 -1.51 -16.92
C ARG A 128 1.19 -0.97 -17.83
N SER A 129 0.58 -1.81 -18.66
CA SER A 129 -0.59 -1.46 -19.49
C SER A 129 -1.75 -0.87 -18.69
N LEU A 130 -1.90 -1.23 -17.40
CA LEU A 130 -2.96 -0.70 -16.54
C LEU A 130 -2.69 0.74 -16.04
N VAL A 131 -1.48 1.28 -16.15
CA VAL A 131 -1.13 2.64 -15.69
C VAL A 131 -1.98 3.73 -16.36
N GLN A 132 -2.47 3.48 -17.58
CA GLN A 132 -3.37 4.38 -18.30
C GLN A 132 -4.84 4.24 -17.86
N LYS A 133 -5.23 3.07 -17.32
CA LYS A 133 -6.61 2.74 -16.94
C LYS A 133 -6.90 3.09 -15.47
N ILE A 134 -5.93 2.86 -14.59
CA ILE A 134 -6.00 3.13 -13.16
C ILE A 134 -4.72 3.83 -12.71
N ASN A 135 -4.81 4.74 -11.75
CA ASN A 135 -3.62 5.45 -11.29
C ASN A 135 -3.74 5.95 -9.85
N PHE A 136 -2.59 6.22 -9.22
CA PHE A 136 -2.53 6.80 -7.89
C PHE A 136 -3.00 8.27 -7.95
N ARG A 137 -4.04 8.58 -7.17
CA ARG A 137 -4.55 9.95 -7.04
C ARG A 137 -3.79 10.71 -5.98
N ALA A 138 -3.85 12.05 -6.06
CA ALA A 138 -3.20 13.01 -5.18
C ALA A 138 -3.68 12.92 -3.71
N PHE A 139 -3.29 11.86 -3.02
CA PHE A 139 -3.58 11.58 -1.62
C PHE A 139 -2.27 11.42 -0.83
N ASN A 140 -2.32 11.83 0.44
CA ASN A 140 -1.22 11.63 1.38
C ASN A 140 -1.32 10.25 2.05
N TRP A 141 -2.54 9.75 2.20
CA TRP A 141 -2.84 8.45 2.79
C TRP A 141 -4.10 7.86 2.18
N GLY A 142 -4.11 6.54 1.96
CA GLY A 142 -5.24 5.82 1.38
C GLY A 142 -5.26 5.80 -0.15
N GLU A 143 -4.21 6.29 -0.80
CA GLU A 143 -4.01 6.18 -2.25
C GLU A 143 -4.06 4.74 -2.75
N ASP A 144 -3.51 3.79 -2.01
CA ASP A 144 -3.57 2.35 -2.35
C ASP A 144 -5.03 1.85 -2.30
N ARG A 145 -5.82 2.31 -1.32
CA ARG A 145 -7.24 1.93 -1.22
C ARG A 145 -8.04 2.47 -2.39
N ASP A 146 -7.78 3.71 -2.80
CA ASP A 146 -8.43 4.28 -3.97
C ASP A 146 -7.98 3.59 -5.27
N PHE A 147 -6.71 3.19 -5.36
CA PHE A 147 -6.19 2.42 -6.50
C PHE A 147 -6.94 1.09 -6.65
N ILE A 148 -7.12 0.34 -5.57
CA ILE A 148 -7.91 -0.90 -5.56
C ILE A 148 -9.39 -0.64 -5.83
N ARG A 149 -9.96 0.45 -5.29
CA ARG A 149 -11.34 0.86 -5.60
C ARG A 149 -11.52 1.11 -7.10
N GLN A 150 -10.57 1.79 -7.74
CA GLN A 150 -10.57 1.99 -9.19
C GLN A 150 -10.48 0.66 -9.94
N ALA A 151 -9.70 -0.30 -9.45
CA ALA A 151 -9.59 -1.63 -10.04
C ALA A 151 -10.95 -2.34 -10.10
N PHE A 152 -11.69 -2.38 -8.99
CA PHE A 152 -13.03 -2.97 -8.95
C PHE A 152 -14.02 -2.29 -9.89
N ILE A 153 -13.99 -0.96 -10.00
CA ILE A 153 -14.87 -0.22 -10.93
C ILE A 153 -14.59 -0.60 -12.39
N HIS A 154 -13.33 -0.91 -12.72
CA HIS A 154 -12.90 -1.28 -14.06
C HIS A 154 -12.92 -2.78 -14.35
N GLY A 155 -13.48 -3.56 -13.43
CA GLY A 155 -13.57 -5.02 -13.52
C GLY A 155 -12.22 -5.74 -13.50
N ILE A 156 -11.21 -5.12 -12.90
CA ILE A 156 -9.87 -5.69 -12.74
C ILE A 156 -9.89 -6.66 -11.56
N LYS A 157 -9.30 -7.84 -11.75
CA LYS A 157 -9.23 -8.87 -10.72
C LYS A 157 -8.11 -8.58 -9.73
N VAL A 158 -8.39 -8.68 -8.44
CA VAL A 158 -7.46 -8.33 -7.35
C VAL A 158 -7.13 -9.56 -6.51
N TYR A 159 -5.88 -9.97 -6.49
CA TYR A 159 -5.34 -11.05 -5.67
C TYR A 159 -4.68 -10.47 -4.43
N TYR A 160 -5.27 -10.68 -3.26
CA TYR A 160 -4.69 -10.32 -1.97
C TYR A 160 -3.78 -11.44 -1.50
N ILE A 161 -2.50 -11.15 -1.26
CA ILE A 161 -1.52 -12.15 -0.84
C ILE A 161 -1.32 -12.02 0.68
N ALA A 162 -1.66 -13.08 1.40
CA ALA A 162 -1.53 -13.17 2.85
C ALA A 162 -0.08 -13.45 3.26
N ILE A 163 0.81 -12.48 3.05
CA ILE A 163 2.25 -12.63 3.28
C ILE A 163 2.85 -11.42 3.99
N LEU A 164 3.79 -11.67 4.91
CA LEU A 164 4.66 -10.66 5.48
C LEU A 164 5.86 -10.43 4.56
N ASN A 165 5.66 -9.58 3.56
CA ASN A 165 6.68 -9.20 2.58
C ASN A 165 7.36 -7.86 2.88
N ALA A 166 6.99 -7.17 3.95
CA ALA A 166 7.45 -5.82 4.25
C ALA A 166 7.52 -5.57 5.76
N LEU A 167 8.63 -5.00 6.23
CA LEU A 167 8.80 -4.55 7.61
C LEU A 167 8.94 -3.02 7.62
N ASN A 168 7.96 -2.34 8.22
CA ASN A 168 7.85 -0.88 8.20
C ASN A 168 8.34 -0.24 9.49
N GLN A 169 8.78 1.01 9.41
CA GLN A 169 8.93 1.86 10.59
C GLN A 169 7.58 2.19 11.25
N GLU A 170 7.64 2.63 12.51
CA GLU A 170 6.47 3.12 13.22
C GLU A 170 5.85 4.36 12.58
N VAL A 171 4.51 4.40 12.50
CA VAL A 171 3.73 5.47 11.86
C VAL A 171 4.09 6.86 12.38
N VAL A 172 4.24 7.01 13.69
CA VAL A 172 4.50 8.32 14.31
C VAL A 172 5.85 8.85 13.84
N VAL A 173 6.87 7.98 13.75
CA VAL A 173 8.19 8.33 13.23
C VAL A 173 8.08 8.73 11.76
N ARG A 174 7.32 7.97 10.94
CA ARG A 174 7.06 8.28 9.54
C ARG A 174 6.41 9.63 9.31
N GLU A 175 5.32 9.91 10.03
CA GLU A 175 4.52 11.12 9.79
C GLU A 175 5.23 12.40 10.29
N LYS A 176 6.08 12.31 11.31
CA LYS A 176 6.87 13.45 11.83
C LYS A 176 7.82 14.04 10.77
N ARG A 177 8.30 13.25 9.80
CA ARG A 177 9.22 13.71 8.75
C ARG A 177 8.62 14.75 7.81
N TYR A 178 7.30 14.72 7.66
CA TYR A 178 6.58 15.68 6.83
C TYR A 178 6.35 17.03 7.51
N VAL A 179 6.50 17.09 8.84
CA VAL A 179 6.05 18.26 9.60
C VAL A 179 6.86 18.50 10.87
N LYS A 180 7.54 19.65 10.92
CA LYS A 180 8.35 20.07 12.09
C LYS A 180 7.56 20.70 13.25
N SER A 181 6.31 21.11 13.02
CA SER A 181 5.47 21.81 14.01
C SER A 181 4.27 20.98 14.43
N TYR A 182 3.99 20.93 15.74
CA TYR A 182 2.85 20.21 16.31
C TYR A 182 1.50 20.59 15.67
N PHE A 183 1.24 21.89 15.48
CA PHE A 183 0.00 22.35 14.87
C PHE A 183 -0.16 21.89 13.42
N LYS A 184 0.93 21.98 12.63
CA LYS A 184 0.92 21.50 11.25
C LYS A 184 0.75 19.96 11.21
N PHE A 185 1.27 19.23 12.21
CA PHE A 185 1.13 17.78 12.32
C PHE A 185 -0.32 17.41 12.61
N ALA A 186 -0.97 18.09 13.56
CA ALA A 186 -2.41 17.92 13.83
C ALA A 186 -3.26 18.20 12.58
N ARG A 187 -2.97 19.28 11.84
CA ARG A 187 -3.63 19.61 10.57
C ARG A 187 -3.42 18.51 9.52
N ARG A 188 -2.22 17.93 9.42
CA ARG A 188 -1.93 16.82 8.51
C ARG A 188 -2.71 15.56 8.89
N MET A 189 -2.74 15.20 10.16
CA MET A 189 -3.51 14.07 10.66
C MET A 189 -5.00 14.24 10.39
N LEU A 190 -5.53 15.46 10.59
CA LEU A 190 -6.92 15.78 10.22
C LEU A 190 -7.15 15.62 8.72
N LYS A 191 -6.24 16.10 7.86
CA LYS A 191 -6.34 15.91 6.40
C LYS A 191 -6.36 14.43 6.02
N ASN A 192 -5.47 13.62 6.61
CA ASN A 192 -5.39 12.18 6.37
C ASN A 192 -6.69 11.47 6.81
N PHE A 193 -7.22 11.83 7.98
CA PHE A 193 -8.49 11.31 8.47
C PHE A 193 -9.66 11.66 7.54
N LEU A 194 -9.76 12.91 7.09
CA LEU A 194 -10.80 13.36 6.17
C LEU A 194 -10.70 12.66 4.80
N GLN A 195 -9.48 12.44 4.29
CA GLN A 195 -9.24 11.69 3.05
C GLN A 195 -9.74 10.24 3.17
N LEU A 196 -9.37 9.53 4.23
CA LEU A 196 -9.86 8.17 4.47
C LEU A 196 -11.37 8.09 4.69
N TYR A 197 -11.92 8.98 5.52
CA TYR A 197 -13.35 9.02 5.79
C TYR A 197 -14.14 9.18 4.49
N ARG A 198 -13.65 9.98 3.54
CA ARG A 198 -14.27 10.16 2.23
C ARG A 198 -14.11 8.96 1.30
N ILE A 199 -12.95 8.27 1.32
CA ILE A 199 -12.77 7.00 0.58
C ILE A 199 -13.81 5.97 1.05
N GLN A 200 -14.12 5.97 2.35
CA GLN A 200 -15.12 5.07 2.95
C GLN A 200 -16.56 5.57 2.75
N ASN A 201 -16.79 6.88 2.81
CA ASN A 201 -18.10 7.52 2.78
C ASN A 201 -18.17 8.57 1.67
N PRO A 202 -18.28 8.13 0.41
CA PRO A 202 -18.10 9.04 -0.70
C PRO A 202 -19.36 9.87 -1.04
N THR A 203 -20.54 9.50 -0.51
CA THR A 203 -21.75 10.37 -0.49
C THR A 203 -22.16 10.82 0.92
N LEU A 204 -22.91 11.93 0.98
CA LEU A 204 -23.54 12.41 2.23
C LEU A 204 -24.50 11.35 2.82
N LYS A 205 -25.28 10.68 1.96
CA LYS A 205 -26.22 9.62 2.35
C LYS A 205 -25.50 8.43 2.99
N GLU A 206 -24.35 8.02 2.45
CA GLU A 206 -23.52 6.95 3.02
C GLU A 206 -22.87 7.38 4.33
N GLY A 207 -22.36 8.62 4.41
CA GLY A 207 -21.82 9.18 5.65
C GLY A 207 -22.84 9.15 6.79
N ILE A 208 -24.10 9.54 6.52
CA ILE A 208 -25.20 9.49 7.49
C ILE A 208 -25.50 8.03 7.90
N LYS A 209 -25.61 7.10 6.95
CA LYS A 209 -25.81 5.67 7.24
C LYS A 209 -24.68 5.09 8.11
N HIS A 210 -23.44 5.44 7.81
CA HIS A 210 -22.27 5.00 8.55
C HIS A 210 -22.30 5.50 10.00
N ILE A 211 -22.67 6.76 10.21
CA ILE A 211 -22.85 7.37 11.54
C ILE A 211 -23.89 6.59 12.34
N ILE A 212 -25.08 6.37 11.76
CA ILE A 212 -26.19 5.64 12.39
C ILE A 212 -25.79 4.19 12.75
N ARG A 213 -24.98 3.51 11.91
CA ARG A 213 -24.61 2.11 12.10
C ARG A 213 -23.58 1.82 13.20
N LYS A 214 -22.55 2.66 13.41
CA LYS A 214 -21.57 2.42 14.49
C LYS A 214 -21.76 3.40 15.65
N ARG A 215 -22.40 2.98 16.73
CA ARG A 215 -22.58 3.73 17.99
C ARG A 215 -21.25 3.98 18.71
N SER A 216 -20.46 4.98 18.32
CA SER A 216 -19.20 5.35 19.02
C SER A 216 -18.93 6.86 18.99
N TYR A 217 -18.57 7.42 20.15
CA TYR A 217 -18.33 8.84 20.47
C TYR A 217 -17.18 9.50 19.68
N LYS A 218 -16.24 8.75 19.09
CA LYS A 218 -15.22 9.27 18.16
C LYS A 218 -15.82 9.90 16.88
N LYS A 219 -17.15 9.78 16.68
CA LYS A 219 -17.92 10.29 15.53
C LYS A 219 -18.57 11.66 15.70
N VAL A 220 -18.60 12.25 16.90
CA VAL A 220 -19.12 13.63 17.08
C VAL A 220 -18.21 14.64 16.36
N PHE A 221 -16.90 14.37 16.30
CA PHE A 221 -15.97 15.14 15.47
C PHE A 221 -16.20 14.91 13.96
N GLY A 222 -16.46 13.69 13.51
CA GLY A 222 -16.84 13.41 12.12
C GLY A 222 -18.16 14.10 11.70
N PHE A 223 -19.10 14.25 12.63
CA PHE A 223 -20.37 14.94 12.46
C PHE A 223 -20.19 16.46 12.25
N LEU A 224 -19.33 17.13 13.03
CA LEU A 224 -18.98 18.54 12.84
C LEU A 224 -18.36 18.85 11.47
N PHE A 225 -17.68 17.87 10.86
CA PHE A 225 -17.05 18.01 9.53
C PHE A 225 -17.86 17.42 8.37
N SER A 226 -18.99 16.75 8.65
CA SER A 226 -19.85 16.14 7.63
C SER A 226 -20.59 17.13 6.71
N PRO A 227 -20.92 18.39 7.10
CA PRO A 227 -21.64 19.28 6.19
C PRO A 227 -20.76 20.06 5.20
N PHE A 228 -19.44 19.81 5.13
CA PHE A 228 -18.55 20.75 4.45
C PHE A 228 -17.88 20.24 3.17
N GLY A 229 -18.69 20.13 2.11
CA GLY A 229 -18.20 20.37 0.76
C GLY A 229 -17.52 21.75 0.62
N LEU A 230 -17.95 22.74 1.41
CA LEU A 230 -17.37 24.09 1.48
C LEU A 230 -15.96 24.11 2.11
N LEU A 231 -15.69 23.32 3.17
CA LEU A 231 -14.38 23.30 3.84
C LEU A 231 -13.36 22.55 2.98
N ILE A 232 -13.80 21.54 2.24
CA ILE A 232 -13.01 20.83 1.22
C ILE A 232 -12.64 21.78 0.07
N LYS A 233 -13.55 22.66 -0.36
CA LYS A 233 -13.30 23.73 -1.35
C LYS A 233 -12.34 24.79 -0.79
N LEU A 234 -12.53 25.23 0.46
CA LEU A 234 -11.64 26.16 1.18
C LEU A 234 -10.23 25.57 1.42
N LEU A 235 -10.13 24.27 1.68
CA LEU A 235 -8.87 23.55 1.89
C LEU A 235 -8.23 23.04 0.58
N ARG A 236 -8.81 23.36 -0.58
CA ARG A 236 -8.36 22.90 -1.93
C ARG A 236 -8.15 21.38 -2.01
N LEU A 237 -9.00 20.59 -1.34
CA LEU A 237 -8.95 19.14 -1.45
C LEU A 237 -9.65 18.72 -2.74
N THR A 238 -8.95 18.01 -3.63
CA THR A 238 -9.46 17.58 -4.95
C THR A 238 -10.75 16.74 -4.84
N TYR A 239 -11.77 17.12 -5.61
CA TYR A 239 -13.08 16.50 -5.71
C TYR A 239 -13.07 15.34 -6.74
N TYR A 240 -13.66 14.17 -6.42
CA TYR A 240 -13.77 13.06 -7.37
C TYR A 240 -15.14 12.33 -7.29
N PRO A 241 -15.72 11.86 -8.42
CA PRO A 241 -17.18 11.82 -8.61
C PRO A 241 -17.85 10.44 -8.62
N LYS A 242 -17.19 9.35 -8.21
CA LYS A 242 -17.86 8.03 -8.13
C LYS A 242 -17.73 7.42 -6.75
N SER A 243 -18.86 7.45 -6.05
CA SER A 243 -19.02 7.18 -4.65
C SER A 243 -19.68 5.83 -4.42
N LEU A 244 -18.87 4.79 -4.21
CA LEU A 244 -19.33 3.58 -3.53
C LEU A 244 -18.31 3.22 -2.46
N GLU A 245 -18.81 2.93 -1.26
CA GLU A 245 -18.04 2.35 -0.16
C GLU A 245 -17.30 1.10 -0.66
N ILE A 246 -16.02 0.94 -0.29
CA ILE A 246 -15.22 -0.25 -0.67
C ILE A 246 -15.96 -1.53 -0.26
N GLU A 247 -16.56 -1.56 0.93
CA GLU A 247 -17.38 -2.70 1.40
C GLU A 247 -18.62 -2.95 0.54
N THR A 248 -19.18 -1.90 -0.07
CA THR A 248 -20.28 -2.03 -1.02
C THR A 248 -19.76 -2.58 -2.35
N LEU A 249 -18.65 -2.06 -2.89
CA LEU A 249 -17.99 -2.62 -4.08
C LEU A 249 -17.58 -4.08 -3.87
N GLU A 250 -17.09 -4.45 -2.70
CA GLU A 250 -16.74 -5.82 -2.30
C GLU A 250 -17.95 -6.76 -2.34
N ARG A 251 -19.12 -6.32 -1.86
CA ARG A 251 -20.36 -7.12 -1.92
C ARG A 251 -20.87 -7.27 -3.36
N TYR A 252 -20.76 -6.23 -4.17
CA TYR A 252 -21.18 -6.28 -5.58
C TYR A 252 -20.19 -7.07 -6.46
N ASN A 253 -18.89 -7.06 -6.13
CA ASN A 253 -17.82 -7.66 -6.94
C ASN A 253 -17.09 -8.80 -6.22
N GLN A 254 -17.78 -9.63 -5.44
CA GLN A 254 -17.16 -10.81 -4.80
C GLN A 254 -16.43 -11.74 -5.78
N LYS A 255 -16.81 -11.71 -7.06
CA LYS A 255 -16.15 -12.47 -8.15
C LYS A 255 -14.80 -11.91 -8.59
N GLN A 256 -14.43 -10.69 -8.16
CA GLN A 256 -13.25 -9.97 -8.65
C GLN A 256 -12.10 -9.91 -7.66
N TYR A 257 -12.21 -10.52 -6.47
CA TYR A 257 -11.08 -10.64 -5.56
C TYR A 257 -10.84 -12.07 -5.12
N ILE A 258 -9.57 -12.39 -4.89
CA ILE A 258 -9.10 -13.72 -4.46
C ILE A 258 -8.07 -13.51 -3.35
N ILE A 259 -8.09 -14.34 -2.32
CA ILE A 259 -7.01 -14.36 -1.32
C ILE A 259 -6.08 -15.53 -1.63
N LEU A 260 -4.79 -15.24 -1.79
CA LEU A 260 -3.72 -16.20 -2.00
C LEU A 260 -2.91 -16.35 -0.72
N LEU A 261 -2.60 -17.58 -0.36
CA LEU A 261 -1.62 -17.92 0.67
C LEU A 261 -0.23 -18.03 0.04
N PRO A 262 0.86 -17.92 0.81
CA PRO A 262 2.22 -18.09 0.28
C PRO A 262 2.38 -19.41 -0.50
N ALA A 263 1.84 -20.52 0.00
CA ALA A 263 1.86 -21.80 -0.70
C ALA A 263 1.21 -21.78 -2.09
N ASP A 264 0.20 -20.94 -2.35
CA ASP A 264 -0.42 -20.81 -3.68
C ASP A 264 0.55 -20.24 -4.72
N LEU A 265 1.64 -19.61 -4.27
CA LEU A 265 2.73 -19.08 -5.09
C LEU A 265 4.01 -19.91 -4.95
N ALA A 266 3.93 -21.10 -4.36
CA ALA A 266 5.09 -21.93 -4.00
C ALA A 266 6.12 -21.17 -3.14
N LEU A 267 5.63 -20.42 -2.15
CA LEU A 267 6.40 -19.70 -1.14
C LEU A 267 6.23 -20.36 0.24
N ASP A 268 7.18 -20.10 1.14
CA ASP A 268 7.14 -20.64 2.50
C ASP A 268 5.98 -20.01 3.32
N ASN A 269 5.17 -20.88 3.91
CA ASN A 269 4.05 -20.50 4.77
C ASN A 269 4.48 -19.88 6.11
N ASN A 270 5.75 -20.00 6.50
CA ASN A 270 6.27 -19.30 7.68
C ASN A 270 6.17 -17.77 7.56
N TYR A 271 6.06 -17.25 6.35
CA TYR A 271 5.82 -15.83 6.08
C TYR A 271 4.33 -15.48 5.97
N MET A 272 3.41 -16.42 6.19
CA MET A 272 1.99 -16.13 6.08
C MET A 272 1.58 -15.12 7.16
N LEU A 273 1.07 -13.99 6.70
CA LEU A 273 0.50 -12.95 7.54
C LEU A 273 -0.64 -12.32 6.77
N TYR A 274 -1.84 -12.38 7.34
CA TYR A 274 -2.96 -11.65 6.80
C TYR A 274 -3.36 -10.55 7.75
N PHE A 275 -3.43 -9.33 7.24
CA PHE A 275 -4.08 -8.25 7.96
C PHE A 275 -5.15 -7.58 7.12
N THR A 276 -6.24 -7.19 7.78
CA THR A 276 -7.30 -6.42 7.13
C THR A 276 -7.99 -5.53 8.14
N TYR A 277 -8.41 -4.35 7.68
CA TYR A 277 -9.30 -3.46 8.42
C TYR A 277 -10.79 -3.80 8.19
N PHE A 278 -11.08 -4.76 7.30
CA PHE A 278 -12.43 -5.11 6.87
C PHE A 278 -12.85 -6.43 7.52
N ALA A 279 -13.87 -6.39 8.37
CA ALA A 279 -14.40 -7.57 9.04
C ALA A 279 -15.02 -8.60 8.06
N SER A 280 -15.47 -8.16 6.87
CA SER A 280 -15.89 -9.03 5.77
C SER A 280 -14.73 -9.93 5.30
N PHE A 281 -13.57 -9.32 5.04
CA PHE A 281 -12.37 -10.00 4.57
C PHE A 281 -11.79 -10.93 5.64
N ALA A 282 -11.83 -10.51 6.90
CA ALA A 282 -11.42 -11.33 8.04
C ALA A 282 -12.22 -12.65 8.07
N ARG A 283 -13.54 -12.59 7.90
CA ARG A 283 -14.40 -13.79 7.87
C ARG A 283 -14.13 -14.70 6.67
N LEU A 284 -13.96 -14.13 5.47
CA LEU A 284 -13.63 -14.93 4.28
C LEU A 284 -12.27 -15.62 4.45
N PHE A 285 -11.29 -14.90 4.99
CA PHE A 285 -9.97 -15.46 5.24
C PHE A 285 -10.02 -16.59 6.26
N GLU A 286 -10.79 -16.45 7.34
CA GLU A 286 -11.01 -17.53 8.31
C GLU A 286 -11.66 -18.77 7.66
N GLN A 287 -12.63 -18.58 6.76
CA GLN A 287 -13.22 -19.69 6.01
C GLN A 287 -12.19 -20.37 5.10
N LEU A 288 -11.35 -19.60 4.41
CA LEU A 288 -10.26 -20.13 3.59
C LEU A 288 -9.28 -20.97 4.43
N LEU A 289 -8.83 -20.45 5.58
CA LEU A 289 -7.91 -21.17 6.47
C LEU A 289 -8.52 -22.47 7.00
N LYS A 290 -9.80 -22.44 7.39
CA LYS A 290 -10.54 -23.64 7.82
C LYS A 290 -10.61 -24.69 6.72
N ASN A 291 -10.96 -24.29 5.50
CA ASN A 291 -11.06 -25.19 4.35
C ASN A 291 -9.70 -25.82 3.99
N ARG A 292 -8.59 -25.13 4.29
CA ARG A 292 -7.22 -25.60 4.04
C ARG A 292 -6.56 -26.24 5.26
N VAL A 293 -7.29 -26.41 6.37
CA VAL A 293 -6.81 -27.04 7.61
C VAL A 293 -5.54 -26.37 8.18
N ILE A 294 -5.45 -25.04 8.04
CA ILE A 294 -4.30 -24.27 8.55
C ILE A 294 -4.63 -23.77 9.95
N ARG A 295 -3.80 -24.14 10.94
CA ARG A 295 -3.89 -23.62 12.31
C ARG A 295 -3.30 -22.22 12.39
N TYR A 296 -3.97 -21.31 13.10
CA TYR A 296 -3.55 -19.93 13.23
C TYR A 296 -3.86 -19.33 14.60
N GLU A 297 -3.05 -18.35 14.98
CA GLU A 297 -3.32 -17.39 16.05
C GLU A 297 -3.95 -16.13 15.46
N LYS A 298 -4.94 -15.57 16.17
CA LYS A 298 -5.67 -14.36 15.77
C LYS A 298 -5.45 -13.26 16.79
N TYR A 299 -4.92 -12.13 16.32
CA TYR A 299 -4.76 -10.92 17.12
C TYR A 299 -5.68 -9.82 16.62
N THR A 300 -6.17 -8.98 17.54
CA THR A 300 -6.95 -7.79 17.19
C THR A 300 -6.39 -6.56 17.89
N LYS A 301 -5.99 -5.54 17.13
CA LYS A 301 -5.46 -4.27 17.67
C LYS A 301 -6.08 -3.09 16.92
N GLY A 302 -6.79 -2.20 17.63
CA GLY A 302 -7.35 -0.99 17.02
C GLY A 302 -8.36 -1.22 15.87
N GLY A 303 -9.01 -2.39 15.81
CA GLY A 303 -9.91 -2.77 14.71
C GLY A 303 -9.22 -3.41 13.50
N LEU A 304 -7.91 -3.65 13.58
CA LEU A 304 -7.15 -4.47 12.64
C LEU A 304 -7.23 -5.95 13.08
N TYR A 305 -7.50 -6.84 12.13
CA TYR A 305 -7.40 -8.30 12.33
C TYR A 305 -6.06 -8.78 11.80
N ILE A 306 -5.33 -9.59 12.56
CA ILE A 306 -4.04 -10.16 12.18
C ILE A 306 -4.10 -11.68 12.38
N TYR A 307 -3.71 -12.43 11.37
CA TYR A 307 -3.71 -13.90 11.37
C TYR A 307 -2.31 -14.43 11.10
N VAL A 308 -1.86 -15.36 11.93
CA VAL A 308 -0.48 -15.88 11.97
C VAL A 308 -0.53 -17.40 12.08
N PRO A 309 0.14 -18.21 11.23
CA PRO A 309 0.22 -19.63 11.48
C PRO A 309 0.97 -19.94 12.77
N VAL A 310 0.50 -20.95 13.50
CA VAL A 310 1.12 -21.39 14.76
C VAL A 310 2.61 -21.75 14.58
N SER A 311 2.98 -22.29 13.42
CA SER A 311 4.38 -22.62 13.10
C SER A 311 5.31 -21.40 13.02
N ALA A 312 4.75 -20.21 12.75
CA ALA A 312 5.48 -18.95 12.60
C ALA A 312 5.37 -18.04 13.84
N GLU A 313 4.68 -18.50 14.89
CA GLU A 313 4.27 -17.66 16.02
C GLU A 313 5.46 -17.02 16.75
N ASN A 314 6.53 -17.77 17.03
CA ASN A 314 7.69 -17.26 17.74
C ASN A 314 8.44 -16.20 16.93
N TRP A 315 8.68 -16.46 15.65
CA TRP A 315 9.35 -15.51 14.76
C TRP A 315 8.52 -14.22 14.60
N ILE A 316 7.21 -14.33 14.47
CA ILE A 316 6.29 -13.19 14.34
C ILE A 316 6.13 -12.44 15.68
N LYS A 317 6.13 -13.10 16.84
CA LYS A 317 6.14 -12.41 18.14
C LYS A 317 7.39 -11.54 18.31
N GLU A 318 8.54 -12.03 17.86
CA GLU A 318 9.81 -11.29 17.93
C GLU A 318 9.86 -10.11 16.95
N HIS A 319 9.31 -10.28 15.74
CA HIS A 319 9.52 -9.34 14.63
C HIS A 319 8.28 -8.51 14.27
N VAL A 320 7.06 -8.98 14.52
CA VAL A 320 5.79 -8.37 14.04
C VAL A 320 4.97 -7.74 15.15
N LEU A 321 4.94 -8.30 16.36
CA LEU A 321 4.25 -7.63 17.48
C LEU A 321 4.97 -6.35 17.94
N LYS A 322 6.25 -6.21 17.59
CA LYS A 322 7.02 -4.96 17.72
C LYS A 322 6.85 -4.01 16.53
N ILE A 323 6.34 -4.49 15.39
CA ILE A 323 5.93 -3.62 14.28
C ILE A 323 4.61 -3.00 14.71
N THR A 324 4.63 -1.69 14.90
CA THR A 324 3.41 -0.90 15.02
C THR A 324 2.72 -0.91 13.65
N ILE A 325 2.01 -2.01 13.32
CA ILE A 325 1.11 -2.09 12.17
C ILE A 325 -0.09 -1.19 12.49
N ILE A 326 0.01 0.09 12.14
CA ILE A 326 -1.12 1.02 12.01
C ILE A 326 -0.95 1.85 10.74
#